data_AF-R7QWJ9-F1
#
_entry.id   AF-R7QWJ9-F1
#
_cell.length_a   1.000
_cell.length_b   1.000
_cell.length_c   1.000
_cell.angle_alpha   90.00
_cell.angle_beta   90.00
_cell.angle_gamma   90.00
#
_symmetry.space_group_name_H-M   'P 1'
#
loop_
_entity.id
_entity.type
_entity.pdbx_description
1 polymer ?
#
loop_
_entity_poly.entity_id
_entity_poly.type
_entity_poly.pdbx_seq_one_letter_code
_entity_poly.pdbx_strand_id
1 'polypeptide(L)'
;MQGKIVKGISGFYYVHVAESGIYECKAKGIFRNQKIKPLVGDNVEIAVLNEEEKIGNVEKILPRKNELIRPAVSNIDLALLIFAAVSPKPNFNLLDRFLIMMRYQGVPVTICFNKADIAAGEQLAELKEIYAGCGSRVLFTSAKKEEGIDLLREELRGKTAAVAGPSGVGKSSLINLLQPEASMETGAISRKIERGRHTTRHSEIIPVEPGTYIMDTPGFSSLSIPGFEKEDLSDCYPEFVPLAPYCRFAGCSHISEPDCRVKEALAEGKIHPVRYENYKLLYEELKDQKKY
;
A
#
# COMPACT_ATOMS: atom_id res chain seq x y z
N MET A 1 23.14 -18.38 1.63
CA MET A 1 21.95 -18.36 0.76
C MET A 1 21.36 -16.96 0.73
N GLN A 2 20.67 -16.55 -0.33
CA GLN A 2 19.96 -15.27 -0.38
C GLN A 2 18.46 -15.49 -0.12
N GLY A 3 17.83 -14.57 0.60
CA GLY A 3 16.41 -14.63 0.91
C GLY A 3 15.83 -13.26 1.27
N LYS A 4 14.56 -13.26 1.67
CA LYS A 4 13.82 -12.05 2.07
C LYS A 4 13.31 -12.21 3.49
N ILE A 5 13.51 -11.20 4.34
CA ILE A 5 12.90 -11.18 5.68
C ILE A 5 11.39 -11.05 5.54
N VAL A 6 10.65 -12.08 5.93
CA VAL A 6 9.18 -12.11 5.85
C VAL A 6 8.49 -11.81 7.17
N LYS A 7 9.19 -11.95 8.29
CA LYS A 7 8.65 -11.70 9.62
C LYS A 7 9.77 -11.37 10.62
N GLY A 8 9.50 -10.48 11.56
CA GLY A 8 10.42 -10.13 12.64
C GLY A 8 9.74 -10.15 14.01
N ILE A 9 10.22 -11.00 14.92
CA ILE A 9 9.67 -11.16 16.27
C ILE A 9 10.82 -11.27 17.28
N SER A 10 10.83 -10.39 18.29
CA SER A 10 11.72 -10.50 19.46
C SER A 10 13.20 -10.71 19.15
N GLY A 11 13.71 -10.12 18.06
CA GLY A 11 15.11 -10.23 17.63
C GLY A 11 15.42 -11.42 16.71
N PHE A 12 14.44 -12.26 16.43
CA PHE A 12 14.47 -13.27 15.38
C PHE A 12 13.86 -12.72 14.10
N TYR A 13 14.44 -13.12 12.98
CA TYR A 13 14.03 -12.76 11.63
C TYR A 13 13.79 -14.03 10.84
N TYR A 14 12.58 -14.19 10.33
CA TYR A 14 12.23 -15.33 9.48
C TYR A 14 12.52 -14.94 8.04
N VAL A 15 13.40 -15.71 7.39
CA VAL A 15 13.90 -15.42 6.05
C VAL A 15 13.36 -16.47 5.09
N HIS A 16 12.53 -16.05 4.14
CA HIS A 16 12.09 -16.90 3.04
C HIS A 16 13.22 -17.00 2.00
N VAL A 17 13.67 -18.22 1.75
CA VAL A 17 14.59 -18.56 0.65
C VAL A 17 13.81 -19.35 -0.37
N ALA A 18 13.83 -18.91 -1.63
CA ALA A 18 13.12 -19.57 -2.71
C ALA A 18 13.49 -21.07 -2.76
N GLU A 19 12.48 -21.92 -2.93
CA GLU A 19 12.59 -23.40 -3.00
C GLU A 19 13.07 -24.09 -1.71
N SER A 20 13.68 -23.35 -0.77
CA SER A 20 14.28 -23.90 0.45
C SER A 20 13.43 -23.66 1.71
N GLY A 21 12.40 -22.81 1.62
CA GLY A 21 11.46 -22.53 2.70
C GLY A 21 11.88 -21.36 3.59
N ILE A 22 11.37 -21.33 4.82
CA ILE A 22 11.57 -20.24 5.77
C ILE A 22 12.60 -20.66 6.82
N TYR A 23 13.65 -19.86 6.98
CA TYR A 23 14.67 -20.05 7.99
C TYR A 23 14.46 -19.09 9.17
N GLU A 24 14.50 -19.61 10.39
CA GLU A 24 14.60 -18.77 11.59
C GLU A 24 16.03 -18.28 11.76
N CYS A 25 16.24 -16.97 11.62
CA CYS A 25 17.56 -16.35 11.66
C CYS A 25 17.73 -15.38 12.82
N LYS A 26 18.93 -15.33 13.38
CA LYS A 26 19.36 -14.23 14.26
C LYS A 26 20.18 -13.21 13.48
N ALA A 27 19.99 -11.93 13.80
CA ALA A 27 20.85 -10.88 13.26
C ALA A 27 22.18 -10.86 14.03
N LYS A 28 23.31 -10.91 13.32
CA LYS A 28 24.64 -10.76 13.93
C LYS A 28 24.74 -9.44 14.70
N GLY A 29 25.43 -9.44 15.83
CA GLY A 29 25.59 -8.25 16.69
C GLY A 29 26.20 -7.04 15.98
N ILE A 30 26.91 -7.27 14.86
CA ILE A 30 27.50 -6.22 14.01
C ILE A 30 26.47 -5.18 13.53
N PHE A 31 25.22 -5.59 13.28
CA PHE A 31 24.16 -4.68 12.86
C PHE A 31 23.79 -3.67 13.94
N ARG A 32 23.84 -4.07 15.22
CA ARG A 32 23.64 -3.15 16.35
C ARG A 32 24.75 -2.10 16.41
N ASN A 33 26.00 -2.50 16.18
CA ASN A 33 27.15 -1.60 16.17
C ASN A 33 27.08 -0.60 15.00
N GLN A 34 26.57 -1.03 13.84
CA GLN A 34 26.36 -0.18 12.66
C GLN A 34 25.06 0.62 12.70
N LYS A 35 24.25 0.49 13.77
CA LYS A 35 22.91 1.09 13.89
C LYS A 35 21.95 0.73 12.74
N ILE A 36 22.19 -0.38 12.05
CA ILE A 36 21.31 -0.89 10.99
C ILE A 36 20.30 -1.83 11.64
N LYS A 37 19.02 -1.48 11.56
CA LYS A 37 17.93 -2.36 12.01
C LYS A 37 17.39 -3.15 10.81
N PRO A 38 17.43 -4.49 10.82
CA PRO A 38 16.76 -5.28 9.80
C PRO A 38 15.24 -5.04 9.83
N LEU A 39 14.66 -4.92 8.64
CA LEU A 39 13.23 -4.68 8.43
C LEU A 39 12.60 -5.84 7.67
N VAL A 40 11.30 -6.00 7.86
CA VAL A 40 10.52 -6.91 7.03
C VAL A 40 10.53 -6.37 5.59
N GLY A 41 10.82 -7.24 4.63
CA GLY A 41 11.03 -6.89 3.22
C GLY A 41 12.49 -6.80 2.80
N ASP A 42 13.44 -6.75 3.74
CA ASP A 42 14.87 -6.71 3.44
C ASP A 42 15.30 -7.97 2.68
N ASN A 43 16.02 -7.77 1.59
CA ASN A 43 16.75 -8.86 0.94
C ASN A 43 18.06 -9.08 1.70
N VAL A 44 18.39 -10.32 2.03
CA VAL A 44 19.49 -10.67 2.94
C VAL A 44 20.29 -11.86 2.44
N GLU A 45 21.56 -11.92 2.83
CA GLU A 45 22.36 -13.14 2.79
C GLU A 45 22.36 -13.79 4.17
N ILE A 46 22.08 -15.08 4.20
CA ILE A 46 22.08 -15.90 5.41
C ILE A 46 23.17 -16.99 5.35
N ALA A 47 23.78 -17.25 6.51
CA ALA A 47 24.55 -18.46 6.77
C ALA A 47 23.64 -19.48 7.43
N VAL A 48 23.48 -20.64 6.81
CA VAL A 48 22.73 -21.76 7.38
C VAL A 48 23.58 -22.41 8.46
N LEU A 49 22.99 -22.57 9.65
CA LEU A 49 23.60 -23.28 10.78
C LEU A 49 23.09 -24.71 10.87
N ASN A 50 21.81 -24.92 10.57
CA ASN A 50 21.18 -26.23 10.51
C ASN A 50 20.13 -26.24 9.39
N GLU A 51 20.30 -27.14 8.43
CA GLU A 51 19.44 -27.24 7.26
C GLU A 51 18.13 -28.00 7.54
N GLU A 52 18.17 -29.02 8.41
CA GLU A 52 16.99 -29.82 8.79
C GLU A 52 16.02 -28.99 9.63
N GLU A 53 16.54 -28.24 10.60
CA GLU A 53 15.76 -27.36 11.50
C GLU A 53 15.51 -25.96 10.89
N LYS A 54 16.05 -25.69 9.71
CA LYS A 54 15.97 -24.38 9.02
C LYS A 54 16.41 -23.21 9.92
N ILE A 55 17.58 -23.33 10.55
CA ILE A 55 18.16 -22.31 11.43
C ILE A 55 19.34 -21.63 10.75
N GLY A 56 19.44 -20.30 10.87
CA GLY A 56 20.54 -19.53 10.27
C GLY A 56 20.90 -18.25 11.01
N ASN A 57 21.83 -17.51 10.42
CA ASN A 57 22.17 -16.14 10.81
C ASN A 57 22.07 -15.22 9.61
N VAL A 58 21.49 -14.03 9.81
CA VAL A 58 21.59 -12.94 8.82
C VAL A 58 23.03 -12.44 8.85
N GLU A 59 23.72 -12.53 7.72
CA GLU A 59 25.11 -12.07 7.57
C GLU A 59 25.18 -10.68 6.97
N LYS A 60 24.30 -10.40 6.01
CA LYS A 60 24.30 -9.15 5.26
C LYS A 60 22.88 -8.76 4.90
N ILE A 61 22.60 -7.46 4.99
CA ILE A 61 21.41 -6.84 4.43
C ILE A 61 21.82 -6.19 3.11
N LEU A 62 21.12 -6.53 2.02
CA LEU A 62 21.37 -5.97 0.71
C LEU A 62 20.75 -4.55 0.62
N PRO A 63 21.22 -3.68 -0.30
CA PRO A 63 20.71 -2.32 -0.43
C PRO A 63 19.18 -2.28 -0.58
N ARG A 64 18.53 -1.38 0.16
CA ARG A 64 17.10 -1.14 0.06
C ARG A 64 16.82 -0.26 -1.15
N LYS A 65 15.81 -0.60 -1.96
CA LYS A 65 15.30 0.33 -3.00
C LYS A 65 14.44 1.44 -2.40
N ASN A 66 13.70 1.13 -1.33
CA ASN A 66 12.85 2.06 -0.59
C ASN A 66 12.55 1.50 0.81
N GLU A 67 12.02 2.38 1.66
CA GLU A 67 11.57 2.10 3.02
C GLU A 67 10.30 2.90 3.30
N LEU A 68 9.24 2.24 3.73
CA LEU A 68 8.04 2.90 4.22
C LEU A 68 8.22 3.25 5.69
N ILE A 69 7.71 4.41 6.11
CA ILE A 69 7.85 4.89 7.49
C ILE A 69 6.91 4.13 8.44
N ARG A 70 5.68 3.87 8.00
CA ARG A 70 4.64 3.21 8.80
C ARG A 70 3.74 2.33 7.92
N PRO A 71 3.74 1.00 8.11
CA PRO A 71 4.69 0.24 8.93
C PRO A 71 6.12 0.33 8.39
N ALA A 72 7.12 0.15 9.26
CA ALA A 72 8.53 0.18 8.88
C ALA A 72 8.92 -1.08 8.09
N VAL A 73 8.84 -0.99 6.76
CA VAL A 73 9.02 -2.11 5.83
C VAL A 73 9.84 -1.64 4.64
N SER A 74 10.58 -2.55 4.00
CA SER A 74 11.47 -2.21 2.90
C SER A 74 11.16 -2.98 1.63
N ASN A 75 11.70 -2.47 0.53
CA ASN A 75 11.65 -3.10 -0.77
C ASN A 75 10.23 -3.38 -1.32
N ILE A 76 9.33 -2.40 -1.19
CA ILE A 76 7.98 -2.45 -1.76
C ILE A 76 8.01 -2.04 -3.25
N ASP A 77 7.51 -2.87 -4.15
CA ASP A 77 7.38 -2.58 -5.59
C ASP A 77 6.09 -1.84 -5.91
N LEU A 78 5.03 -2.13 -5.15
CA LEU A 78 3.67 -1.72 -5.46
C LEU A 78 2.86 -1.60 -4.18
N ALA A 79 2.00 -0.60 -4.10
CA ALA A 79 0.90 -0.58 -3.13
C ALA A 79 -0.39 -1.03 -3.82
N LEU A 80 -1.02 -2.07 -3.31
CA LEU A 80 -2.32 -2.55 -3.75
C LEU A 80 -3.39 -2.01 -2.80
N LEU A 81 -4.14 -1.00 -3.26
CA LEU A 81 -5.21 -0.37 -2.48
C LEU A 81 -6.55 -1.04 -2.77
N ILE A 82 -7.06 -1.80 -1.82
CA ILE A 82 -8.30 -2.56 -1.96
C ILE A 82 -9.45 -1.81 -1.30
N PHE A 83 -10.46 -1.49 -2.10
CA PHE A 83 -11.75 -0.94 -1.66
C PHE A 83 -12.88 -1.81 -2.17
N ALA A 84 -14.04 -1.78 -1.53
CA ALA A 84 -15.22 -2.39 -2.13
C ALA A 84 -15.80 -1.44 -3.19
N ALA A 85 -16.29 -1.98 -4.30
CA ALA A 85 -16.94 -1.20 -5.35
C ALA A 85 -18.22 -0.52 -4.84
N VAL A 86 -18.99 -1.22 -3.99
CA VAL A 86 -20.28 -0.73 -3.47
C VAL A 86 -20.44 -0.87 -1.96
N SER A 87 -20.12 -2.05 -1.40
CA SER A 87 -20.40 -2.35 0.02
C SER A 87 -19.21 -2.96 0.76
N PRO A 88 -18.62 -2.26 1.76
CA PRO A 88 -19.00 -0.92 2.25
C PRO A 88 -18.79 0.17 1.18
N LYS A 89 -19.54 1.28 1.28
CA LYS A 89 -19.39 2.41 0.35
C LYS A 89 -17.92 2.86 0.36
N PRO A 90 -17.25 2.94 -0.81
CA PRO A 90 -15.87 3.38 -0.85
C PRO A 90 -15.72 4.79 -0.26
N ASN A 91 -14.82 4.92 0.71
CA ASN A 91 -14.45 6.22 1.26
C ASN A 91 -13.35 6.83 0.39
N PHE A 92 -13.76 7.70 -0.53
CA PHE A 92 -12.83 8.34 -1.48
C PHE A 92 -11.81 9.25 -0.80
N ASN A 93 -12.18 9.95 0.28
CA ASN A 93 -11.22 10.75 1.03
C ASN A 93 -10.07 9.87 1.51
N LEU A 94 -10.39 8.73 2.16
CA LEU A 94 -9.38 7.78 2.63
C LEU A 94 -8.56 7.20 1.47
N LEU A 95 -9.18 6.87 0.33
CA LEU A 95 -8.47 6.39 -0.85
C LEU A 95 -7.46 7.43 -1.36
N ASP A 96 -7.86 8.70 -1.46
CA ASP A 96 -6.98 9.80 -1.86
C ASP A 96 -5.80 9.97 -0.90
N ARG A 97 -6.03 9.85 0.41
CA ARG A 97 -4.96 9.84 1.43
C ARG A 97 -3.90 8.79 1.14
N PHE A 98 -4.33 7.58 0.78
CA PHE A 98 -3.41 6.51 0.43
C PHE A 98 -2.61 6.81 -0.83
N LEU A 99 -3.27 7.33 -1.87
CA LEU A 99 -2.60 7.69 -3.11
C LEU A 99 -1.52 8.74 -2.88
N ILE A 100 -1.86 9.80 -2.12
CA ILE A 100 -0.93 10.86 -1.73
C ILE A 100 0.26 10.28 -0.97
N MET A 101 0.00 9.44 0.03
CA MET A 101 1.04 8.88 0.88
C MET A 101 2.01 7.95 0.15
N MET A 102 1.49 7.11 -0.76
CA MET A 102 2.34 6.24 -1.57
C MET A 102 3.12 7.03 -2.60
N ARG A 103 2.50 8.03 -3.22
CA ARG A 103 3.14 8.88 -4.22
C ARG A 103 4.25 9.73 -3.62
N TYR A 104 4.03 10.33 -2.45
CA TYR A 104 5.07 11.07 -1.73
C TYR A 104 6.26 10.20 -1.35
N GLN A 105 6.03 8.90 -1.08
CA GLN A 105 7.09 7.92 -0.82
C GLN A 105 7.65 7.26 -2.09
N GLY A 106 7.23 7.69 -3.29
CA GLY A 106 7.71 7.17 -4.57
C GLY A 106 7.31 5.71 -4.85
N VAL A 107 6.22 5.22 -4.24
CA VAL A 107 5.73 3.86 -4.43
C VAL A 107 4.57 3.86 -5.43
N PRO A 108 4.67 3.12 -6.55
CA PRO A 108 3.56 2.94 -7.50
C PRO A 108 2.31 2.36 -6.83
N VAL A 109 1.14 2.72 -7.33
CA VAL A 109 -0.14 2.27 -6.77
C VAL A 109 -1.03 1.61 -7.83
N THR A 110 -1.66 0.51 -7.44
CA THR A 110 -2.80 -0.08 -8.13
C THR A 110 -4.01 -0.03 -7.21
N ILE A 111 -5.11 0.55 -7.70
CA ILE A 111 -6.41 0.57 -7.03
C ILE A 111 -7.17 -0.68 -7.46
N CYS A 112 -7.68 -1.44 -6.49
CA CYS A 112 -8.47 -2.64 -6.71
C CYS A 112 -9.85 -2.49 -6.05
N PHE A 113 -10.87 -2.26 -6.87
CA PHE A 113 -12.26 -2.27 -6.41
C PHE A 113 -12.82 -3.69 -6.43
N ASN A 114 -12.84 -4.31 -5.25
CA ASN A 114 -13.35 -5.66 -5.03
C ASN A 114 -14.88 -5.68 -4.85
N LYS A 115 -15.48 -6.88 -4.88
CA LYS A 115 -16.93 -7.10 -4.84
C LYS A 115 -17.66 -6.42 -6.01
N ALA A 116 -17.04 -6.44 -7.19
CA ALA A 116 -17.64 -5.91 -8.40
C ALA A 116 -18.90 -6.71 -8.82
N ASP A 117 -19.05 -7.94 -8.34
CA ASP A 117 -20.22 -8.82 -8.62
C ASP A 117 -21.56 -8.28 -8.09
N ILE A 118 -21.53 -7.32 -7.16
CA ILE A 118 -22.73 -6.67 -6.62
C ILE A 118 -22.88 -5.22 -7.07
N ALA A 119 -22.04 -4.76 -7.99
CA ALA A 119 -22.06 -3.41 -8.52
C ALA A 119 -22.80 -3.35 -9.85
N ALA A 120 -23.60 -2.30 -10.04
CA ALA A 120 -24.15 -1.98 -11.36
C ALA A 120 -23.04 -1.47 -12.29
N GLY A 121 -23.18 -1.68 -13.60
CA GLY A 121 -22.18 -1.26 -14.59
C GLY A 121 -21.87 0.25 -14.54
N GLU A 122 -22.88 1.08 -14.29
CA GLU A 122 -22.73 2.53 -14.12
C GLU A 122 -21.85 2.90 -12.91
N GLN A 123 -21.95 2.16 -11.81
CA GLN A 123 -21.12 2.40 -10.62
C GLN A 123 -19.66 2.08 -10.88
N LEU A 124 -19.39 1.01 -11.63
CA LEU A 124 -18.02 0.65 -12.02
C LEU A 124 -17.44 1.68 -13.00
N ALA A 125 -18.25 2.18 -13.94
CA ALA A 125 -17.86 3.25 -14.85
C ALA A 125 -17.52 4.54 -14.09
N GLU A 126 -18.36 4.95 -13.14
CA GLU A 126 -18.12 6.12 -12.28
C GLU A 126 -16.80 5.99 -11.50
N LEU A 127 -16.55 4.84 -10.86
CA LEU A 127 -15.27 4.60 -10.16
C LEU A 127 -14.06 4.71 -11.08
N LYS A 128 -14.19 4.21 -12.31
CA LYS A 128 -13.13 4.30 -13.31
C LYS A 128 -12.90 5.75 -13.75
N GLU A 129 -13.96 6.52 -13.97
CA GLU A 129 -13.89 7.93 -14.35
C GLU A 129 -13.27 8.80 -13.25
N ILE A 130 -13.67 8.60 -11.98
CA ILE A 130 -13.11 9.33 -10.83
C ILE A 130 -11.58 9.24 -10.80
N TYR A 131 -11.03 8.05 -11.06
CA TYR A 131 -9.60 7.77 -10.91
C TYR A 131 -8.84 7.65 -12.24
N ALA A 132 -9.45 7.95 -13.39
CA ALA A 132 -8.81 7.83 -14.69
C ALA A 132 -7.53 8.68 -14.82
N GLY A 133 -7.54 9.89 -14.24
CA GLY A 133 -6.42 10.84 -14.26
C GLY A 133 -5.42 10.69 -13.12
N CYS A 134 -5.67 9.82 -12.14
CA CYS A 134 -4.89 9.76 -10.89
C CYS A 134 -3.54 9.01 -11.02
N GLY A 135 -3.11 8.69 -12.24
CA GLY A 135 -1.82 8.04 -12.51
C GLY A 135 -1.68 6.62 -11.95
N SER A 136 -2.77 6.00 -11.50
CA SER A 136 -2.79 4.65 -10.91
C SER A 136 -3.61 3.71 -11.78
N ARG A 137 -3.21 2.44 -11.85
CA ARG A 137 -4.02 1.41 -12.52
C ARG A 137 -5.26 1.12 -11.68
N VAL A 138 -6.43 1.03 -12.32
CA VAL A 138 -7.69 0.65 -11.68
C VAL A 138 -8.10 -0.74 -12.14
N LEU A 139 -8.27 -1.65 -11.19
CA LEU A 139 -8.74 -3.02 -11.39
C LEU A 139 -10.09 -3.21 -10.69
N PHE A 140 -10.94 -4.04 -11.29
CA PHE A 140 -12.20 -4.48 -10.69
C PHE A 140 -12.12 -5.99 -10.49
N THR A 141 -12.46 -6.45 -9.28
CA THR A 141 -12.39 -7.87 -8.94
C THR A 141 -13.64 -8.32 -8.21
N SER A 142 -13.93 -9.61 -8.29
CA SER A 142 -14.82 -10.29 -7.35
C SER A 142 -14.12 -11.49 -6.77
N ALA A 143 -13.74 -11.42 -5.49
CA ALA A 143 -13.25 -12.60 -4.78
C ALA A 143 -14.32 -13.71 -4.67
N LYS A 144 -15.62 -13.37 -4.78
CA LYS A 144 -16.71 -14.35 -4.68
C LYS A 144 -16.93 -15.11 -5.99
N LYS A 145 -16.77 -14.43 -7.12
CA LYS A 145 -16.94 -14.99 -8.47
C LYS A 145 -15.61 -15.34 -9.14
N GLU A 146 -14.49 -15.06 -8.48
CA GLU A 146 -13.13 -15.18 -9.00
C GLU A 146 -12.88 -14.39 -10.29
N GLU A 147 -13.64 -13.31 -10.48
CA GLU A 147 -13.51 -12.41 -11.63
C GLU A 147 -12.38 -11.39 -11.41
N GLY A 148 -11.60 -11.12 -12.45
CA GLY A 148 -10.50 -10.15 -12.42
C GLY A 148 -9.26 -10.59 -11.63
N ILE A 149 -9.27 -11.80 -11.07
CA ILE A 149 -8.17 -12.33 -10.27
C ILE A 149 -6.90 -12.56 -11.12
N ASP A 150 -7.04 -12.97 -12.37
CA ASP A 150 -5.88 -13.17 -13.25
C ASP A 150 -5.17 -11.84 -13.57
N LEU A 151 -5.92 -10.76 -13.82
CA LEU A 151 -5.35 -9.43 -13.99
C LEU A 151 -4.64 -8.95 -12.72
N LEU A 152 -5.18 -9.30 -11.54
CA LEU A 152 -4.54 -9.01 -10.27
C LEU A 152 -3.24 -9.83 -10.09
N ARG A 153 -3.23 -11.11 -10.45
CA ARG A 153 -2.03 -11.96 -10.43
C ARG A 153 -0.95 -11.42 -11.35
N GLU A 154 -1.31 -11.04 -12.57
CA GLU A 154 -0.38 -10.42 -13.52
C GLU A 154 0.21 -9.12 -12.99
N GLU A 155 -0.62 -8.29 -12.36
CA GLU A 155 -0.14 -7.03 -11.76
C GLU A 155 0.84 -7.29 -10.60
N LEU A 156 0.65 -8.36 -9.83
CA LEU A 156 1.50 -8.70 -8.68
C LEU A 156 2.75 -9.51 -9.03
N ARG A 157 2.79 -10.16 -10.20
CA ARG A 157 3.83 -11.13 -10.56
C ARG A 157 5.24 -10.55 -10.43
N GLY A 158 6.08 -11.22 -9.65
CA GLY A 158 7.48 -10.86 -9.42
C GLY A 158 7.68 -9.60 -8.55
N LYS A 159 6.61 -9.10 -7.91
CA LYS A 159 6.63 -7.88 -7.09
C LYS A 159 6.42 -8.19 -5.62
N THR A 160 6.98 -7.35 -4.76
CA THR A 160 6.60 -7.23 -3.35
C THR A 160 5.54 -6.15 -3.21
N ALA A 161 4.28 -6.55 -3.00
CA ALA A 161 3.16 -5.65 -2.90
C ALA A 161 2.72 -5.41 -1.45
N ALA A 162 2.65 -4.15 -1.03
CA ALA A 162 2.01 -3.77 0.23
C ALA A 162 0.50 -3.64 0.01
N VAL A 163 -0.29 -4.40 0.76
CA VAL A 163 -1.75 -4.42 0.62
C VAL A 163 -2.37 -3.55 1.70
N ALA A 164 -3.22 -2.62 1.28
CA ALA A 164 -3.93 -1.73 2.19
C ALA A 164 -5.39 -1.57 1.80
N GLY A 165 -6.21 -1.13 2.76
CA GLY A 165 -7.63 -0.88 2.55
C GLY A 165 -8.43 -1.00 3.84
N PRO A 166 -9.66 -0.48 3.89
CA PRO A 166 -10.53 -0.59 5.05
C PRO A 166 -10.85 -2.04 5.47
N SER A 167 -11.46 -2.21 6.64
CA SER A 167 -12.04 -3.50 7.03
C SER A 167 -13.26 -3.83 6.16
N GLY A 168 -13.53 -5.11 5.92
CA GLY A 168 -14.74 -5.57 5.22
C GLY A 168 -14.74 -5.40 3.70
N VAL A 169 -13.69 -4.83 3.10
CA VAL A 169 -13.55 -4.68 1.62
C VAL A 169 -13.15 -5.98 0.90
N GLY A 170 -12.77 -7.02 1.64
CA GLY A 170 -12.41 -8.33 1.10
C GLY A 170 -10.92 -8.55 0.84
N LYS A 171 -10.03 -7.84 1.55
CA LYS A 171 -8.57 -8.06 1.48
C LYS A 171 -8.19 -9.52 1.74
N SER A 172 -8.59 -10.06 2.90
CA SER A 172 -8.28 -11.45 3.28
C SER A 172 -8.82 -12.46 2.27
N SER A 173 -10.01 -12.22 1.71
CA SER A 173 -10.59 -13.07 0.67
C SER A 173 -9.76 -13.08 -0.61
N LEU A 174 -9.27 -11.91 -1.05
CA LEU A 174 -8.37 -11.83 -2.20
C LEU A 174 -7.01 -12.48 -1.91
N ILE A 175 -6.45 -12.25 -0.71
CA ILE A 175 -5.17 -12.86 -0.33
C ILE A 175 -5.28 -14.39 -0.29
N ASN A 176 -6.37 -14.96 0.24
CA ASN A 176 -6.58 -16.40 0.23
C ASN A 176 -6.75 -17.00 -1.17
N LEU A 177 -7.27 -16.24 -2.15
CA LEU A 177 -7.32 -16.70 -3.55
C LEU A 177 -5.95 -16.67 -4.24
N LEU A 178 -5.08 -15.76 -3.81
CA LEU A 178 -3.73 -15.63 -4.32
C LEU A 178 -2.80 -16.65 -3.67
N GLN A 179 -2.95 -16.88 -2.36
CA GLN A 179 -2.22 -17.87 -1.59
C GLN A 179 -3.18 -18.65 -0.68
N PRO A 180 -3.75 -19.78 -1.15
CA PRO A 180 -4.70 -20.60 -0.38
C PRO A 180 -4.18 -21.03 0.98
N GLU A 181 -2.88 -21.32 1.08
CA GLU A 181 -2.19 -21.74 2.28
C GLU A 181 -2.10 -20.63 3.34
N ALA A 182 -2.29 -19.35 2.96
CA ALA A 182 -2.25 -18.22 3.89
C ALA A 182 -3.35 -18.31 4.97
N SER A 183 -4.43 -19.04 4.71
CA SER A 183 -5.49 -19.38 5.66
C SER A 183 -6.01 -18.18 6.50
N MET A 184 -6.11 -16.99 5.90
CA MET A 184 -6.58 -15.81 6.62
C MET A 184 -8.06 -15.95 7.00
N GLU A 185 -8.44 -15.49 8.19
CA GLU A 185 -9.85 -15.48 8.60
C GLU A 185 -10.70 -14.56 7.69
N THR A 186 -11.80 -15.10 7.15
CA THR A 186 -12.78 -14.37 6.33
C THR A 186 -14.15 -14.31 7.01
N GLY A 187 -14.76 -13.12 7.15
CA GLY A 187 -16.09 -12.96 7.77
C GLY A 187 -16.44 -11.51 8.13
N ALA A 188 -17.71 -11.23 8.48
CA ALA A 188 -18.24 -9.88 8.75
C ALA A 188 -17.60 -9.17 9.96
N ILE A 189 -17.00 -9.95 10.86
CA ILE A 189 -16.17 -9.47 11.96
C ILE A 189 -15.02 -10.47 12.01
N SER A 190 -13.82 -10.06 11.57
CA SER A 190 -12.59 -10.78 11.94
C SER A 190 -12.56 -10.80 13.47
N ARG A 191 -12.91 -11.94 14.06
CA ARG A 191 -12.75 -12.16 15.49
C ARG A 191 -11.25 -12.26 15.67
N LYS A 192 -10.60 -11.11 15.89
CA LYS A 192 -9.21 -10.99 16.36
C LYS A 192 -8.92 -12.20 17.22
N ILE A 193 -8.14 -13.13 16.68
CA ILE A 193 -7.87 -14.42 17.29
C ILE A 193 -7.51 -14.18 18.75
N GLU A 194 -8.30 -14.82 19.63
CA GLU A 194 -8.03 -15.00 21.05
C GLU A 194 -6.79 -15.89 21.24
N ARG A 195 -5.64 -15.41 20.77
CA ARG A 195 -4.31 -15.83 21.21
C ARG A 195 -3.59 -14.59 21.69
N GLY A 196 -3.82 -14.29 22.97
CA GLY A 196 -2.96 -13.50 23.82
C GLY A 196 -2.86 -12.01 23.47
N ARG A 197 -3.80 -11.22 23.99
CA ARG A 197 -3.66 -9.88 24.65
C ARG A 197 -2.54 -8.88 24.25
N HIS A 198 -1.88 -9.02 23.10
CA HIS A 198 -0.84 -8.13 22.60
C HIS A 198 -0.86 -8.07 21.05
N THR A 199 -1.60 -7.07 20.55
CA THR A 199 -1.28 -6.23 19.37
C THR A 199 -0.90 -6.88 18.02
N THR A 200 -1.75 -6.69 17.01
CA THR A 200 -1.45 -6.76 15.57
C THR A 200 -0.43 -5.66 15.16
N ARG A 201 0.82 -5.78 15.62
CA ARG A 201 1.91 -4.81 15.40
C ARG A 201 3.06 -5.34 14.54
N HIS A 202 2.95 -6.56 14.02
CA HIS A 202 3.97 -7.16 13.16
C HIS A 202 3.45 -7.20 11.72
N SER A 203 4.14 -6.52 10.81
CA SER A 203 3.94 -6.71 9.37
C SER A 203 4.49 -8.06 8.98
N GLU A 204 3.72 -8.82 8.22
CA GLU A 204 4.09 -10.14 7.72
C GLU A 204 4.02 -10.15 6.20
N ILE A 205 4.99 -10.82 5.58
CA ILE A 205 5.01 -11.06 4.14
C ILE A 205 4.61 -12.51 3.88
N ILE A 206 3.64 -12.65 3.00
CA ILE A 206 3.13 -13.91 2.48
C ILE A 206 3.80 -14.13 1.11
N PRO A 207 4.68 -15.12 0.95
CA PRO A 207 5.13 -15.54 -0.38
C PRO A 207 3.93 -16.14 -1.13
N VAL A 208 3.75 -15.79 -2.40
CA VAL A 208 2.58 -16.21 -3.21
C VAL A 208 3.02 -17.11 -4.35
N GLU A 209 3.98 -16.62 -5.13
CA GLU A 209 4.59 -17.28 -6.29
C GLU A 209 6.09 -16.96 -6.28
N PRO A 210 6.92 -17.61 -7.10
CA PRO A 210 8.35 -17.27 -7.20
C PRO A 210 8.56 -15.77 -7.45
N GLY A 211 9.21 -15.10 -6.50
CA GLY A 211 9.48 -13.66 -6.56
C GLY A 211 8.29 -12.75 -6.23
N THR A 212 7.09 -13.30 -6.01
CA THR A 212 5.88 -12.54 -5.67
C THR A 212 5.59 -12.61 -4.18
N TYR A 213 5.40 -11.45 -3.56
CA TYR A 213 5.22 -11.32 -2.13
C TYR A 213 4.08 -10.35 -1.83
N ILE A 214 3.21 -10.71 -0.89
CA ILE A 214 2.13 -9.86 -0.39
C ILE A 214 2.42 -9.48 1.06
N MET A 215 2.37 -8.20 1.38
CA MET A 215 2.54 -7.71 2.73
C MET A 215 1.21 -7.18 3.26
N ASP A 216 0.68 -7.81 4.31
CA ASP A 216 -0.49 -7.27 5.01
C ASP A 216 -0.03 -6.23 6.02
N THR A 217 -0.29 -4.97 5.70
CA THR A 217 0.13 -3.83 6.50
C THR A 217 -1.07 -3.25 7.25
N PRO A 218 -1.18 -3.44 8.58
CA PRO A 218 -2.20 -2.77 9.36
C PRO A 218 -1.92 -1.26 9.46
N GLY A 219 -2.97 -0.43 9.46
CA GLY A 219 -2.92 0.86 10.16
C GLY A 219 -2.68 2.14 9.36
N PHE A 220 -2.91 2.17 8.05
CA PHE A 220 -2.77 3.39 7.25
C PHE A 220 -3.96 4.38 7.33
N SER A 221 -4.63 4.50 8.46
CA SER A 221 -5.86 5.29 8.59
C SER A 221 -5.64 6.81 8.74
N SER A 222 -4.41 7.31 8.76
CA SER A 222 -4.11 8.76 8.90
C SER A 222 -3.01 9.21 7.95
N LEU A 223 -3.18 10.36 7.31
CA LEU A 223 -2.11 11.11 6.61
C LEU A 223 -1.19 11.72 7.67
N SER A 224 -0.32 10.92 8.27
CA SER A 224 0.76 11.43 9.12
C SER A 224 2.09 11.08 8.46
N ILE A 225 2.46 11.89 7.47
CA ILE A 225 3.75 11.80 6.81
C ILE A 225 4.62 12.92 7.38
N PRO A 226 5.69 12.61 8.10
CA PRO A 226 6.59 13.63 8.64
C PRO A 226 7.11 14.55 7.52
N GLY A 227 6.99 15.86 7.73
CA GLY A 227 7.45 16.87 6.77
C GLY A 227 6.54 17.12 5.57
N PHE A 228 5.38 16.46 5.49
CA PHE A 228 4.39 16.73 4.44
C PHE A 228 3.53 17.94 4.82
N GLU A 229 3.62 19.02 4.04
CA GLU A 229 2.86 20.25 4.23
C GLU A 229 1.75 20.42 3.17
N LYS A 230 0.88 21.42 3.35
CA LYS A 230 -0.23 21.69 2.42
C LYS A 230 0.27 22.07 1.01
N GLU A 231 1.47 22.64 0.92
CA GLU A 231 2.13 23.01 -0.33
C GLU A 231 2.49 21.77 -1.17
N ASP A 232 2.84 20.65 -0.53
CA ASP A 232 3.21 19.39 -1.20
C ASP A 232 1.99 18.63 -1.76
N LEU A 233 0.77 19.01 -1.33
CA LEU A 233 -0.44 18.26 -1.64
C LEU A 233 -0.75 18.26 -3.14
N SER A 234 -0.58 19.41 -3.81
CA SER A 234 -0.93 19.56 -5.23
C SER A 234 -0.08 18.67 -6.13
N ASP A 235 1.21 18.50 -5.81
CA ASP A 235 2.13 17.63 -6.53
C ASP A 235 1.75 16.15 -6.43
N CYS A 236 0.99 15.78 -5.40
CA CYS A 236 0.49 14.43 -5.20
C CYS A 236 -0.75 14.09 -6.05
N TYR A 237 -1.35 15.03 -6.78
CA TYR A 237 -2.44 14.80 -7.74
C TYR A 237 -1.92 14.83 -9.19
N PRO A 238 -1.70 13.67 -9.86
CA PRO A 238 -1.08 13.67 -11.19
C PRO A 238 -1.87 14.46 -12.23
N GLU A 239 -3.19 14.51 -12.08
CA GLU A 239 -4.09 15.28 -12.92
C GLU A 239 -3.90 16.80 -12.78
N PHE A 240 -3.24 17.30 -11.73
CA PHE A 240 -2.97 18.73 -11.51
C PHE A 240 -1.59 19.15 -12.02
N VAL A 241 -0.58 18.28 -11.84
CA VAL A 241 0.83 18.54 -12.17
C VAL A 241 1.03 19.16 -13.56
N PRO A 242 0.45 18.64 -14.67
CA PRO A 242 0.67 19.22 -15.99
C PRO A 242 -0.03 20.59 -16.18
N LEU A 243 -1.00 20.94 -15.33
CA LEU A 243 -1.77 22.18 -15.41
C LEU A 243 -1.17 23.30 -14.55
N ALA A 244 -0.50 22.95 -13.46
CA ALA A 244 0.04 23.90 -12.49
C ALA A 244 0.95 24.98 -13.11
N PRO A 245 1.88 24.68 -14.06
CA PRO A 245 2.74 25.69 -14.69
C PRO A 245 1.99 26.75 -15.51
N TYR A 246 0.74 26.48 -15.90
CA TYR A 246 -0.07 27.36 -16.74
C TYR A 246 -1.04 28.23 -15.92
N CYS A 247 -1.03 28.10 -14.59
CA CYS A 247 -1.76 28.99 -13.70
C CYS A 247 -1.16 30.40 -13.75
N ARG A 248 -2.01 31.42 -13.57
CA ARG A 248 -1.57 32.83 -13.53
C ARG A 248 -0.55 33.12 -12.44
N PHE A 249 -0.69 32.46 -11.29
CA PHE A 249 0.16 32.67 -10.11
C PHE A 249 1.12 31.50 -9.93
N ALA A 250 2.41 31.80 -9.73
CA ALA A 250 3.37 30.82 -9.28
C ALA A 250 3.03 30.36 -7.85
N GLY A 251 3.08 29.05 -7.60
CA GLY A 251 2.69 28.48 -6.30
C GLY A 251 1.18 28.50 -6.03
N CYS A 252 0.35 28.53 -7.09
CA CYS A 252 -1.11 28.42 -6.99
C CYS A 252 -1.49 27.17 -6.19
N SER A 253 -2.20 27.36 -5.06
CA SER A 253 -2.76 26.27 -4.25
C SER A 253 -4.01 25.65 -4.88
N HIS A 254 -4.52 26.21 -5.96
CA HIS A 254 -5.73 25.77 -6.66
C HIS A 254 -7.00 25.82 -5.82
N ILE A 255 -7.03 26.60 -4.73
CA ILE A 255 -8.19 26.74 -3.84
C ILE A 255 -8.95 28.02 -4.20
N SER A 256 -8.41 29.18 -3.81
CA SER A 256 -9.09 30.47 -3.90
C SER A 256 -8.63 31.32 -5.09
N GLU A 257 -7.53 30.96 -5.76
CA GLU A 257 -6.89 31.78 -6.78
C GLU A 257 -7.77 31.99 -8.00
N PRO A 258 -7.90 33.23 -8.52
CA PRO A 258 -8.54 33.47 -9.82
C PRO A 258 -7.68 32.93 -10.96
N ASP A 259 -8.29 32.67 -12.12
CA ASP A 259 -7.60 32.21 -13.34
C ASP A 259 -6.72 30.95 -13.12
N CYS A 260 -7.28 29.98 -12.40
CA CYS A 260 -6.62 28.72 -12.07
C CYS A 260 -6.93 27.63 -13.10
N ARG A 261 -5.90 27.12 -13.78
CA ARG A 261 -6.05 26.08 -14.82
C ARG A 261 -6.60 24.77 -14.30
N VAL A 262 -6.32 24.41 -13.04
CA VAL A 262 -6.92 23.24 -12.40
C VAL A 262 -8.44 23.43 -12.25
N LYS A 263 -8.90 24.63 -11.86
CA LYS A 263 -10.34 24.92 -11.75
C LYS A 263 -11.03 25.04 -13.12
N GLU A 264 -10.34 25.54 -14.13
CA GLU A 264 -10.82 25.50 -15.52
C GLU A 264 -10.97 24.06 -16.03
N ALA A 265 -9.95 23.22 -15.84
CA ALA A 265 -10.01 21.81 -16.22
C ALA A 265 -11.11 21.03 -15.48
N LEU A 266 -11.37 21.38 -14.21
CA LEU A 266 -12.53 20.89 -13.47
C LEU A 266 -13.86 21.31 -14.14
N ALA A 267 -14.02 22.57 -14.51
CA ALA A 267 -15.23 23.07 -15.19
C ALA A 267 -15.44 22.42 -16.57
N GLU A 268 -14.36 22.05 -17.26
CA GLU A 268 -14.36 21.34 -18.53
C GLU A 268 -14.56 19.81 -18.38
N GLY A 269 -14.64 19.29 -17.16
CA GLY A 269 -14.82 17.85 -16.90
C GLY A 269 -13.56 17.00 -17.06
N LYS A 270 -12.38 17.61 -17.22
CA LYS A 270 -11.09 16.90 -17.29
C LYS A 270 -10.58 16.42 -15.94
N ILE A 271 -11.03 17.07 -14.86
CA ILE A 271 -10.80 16.65 -13.48
C ILE A 271 -12.14 16.29 -12.87
N HIS A 272 -12.23 15.10 -12.29
CA HIS A 272 -13.47 14.64 -11.68
C HIS A 272 -13.78 15.45 -10.40
N PRO A 273 -15.02 15.94 -10.18
CA PRO A 273 -15.37 16.74 -9.00
C PRO A 273 -15.02 16.09 -7.66
N VAL A 274 -15.25 14.78 -7.52
CA VAL A 274 -14.89 14.01 -6.31
C VAL A 274 -13.42 14.19 -5.92
N ARG A 275 -12.50 14.17 -6.90
CA ARG A 275 -11.06 14.31 -6.67
C ARG A 275 -10.71 15.71 -6.18
N TYR A 276 -11.30 16.74 -6.80
CA TYR A 276 -11.07 18.12 -6.40
C TYR A 276 -11.71 18.47 -5.04
N GLU A 277 -12.89 17.95 -4.74
CA GLU A 277 -13.52 18.13 -3.41
C GLU A 277 -12.67 17.48 -2.31
N ASN A 278 -12.15 16.27 -2.53
CA ASN A 278 -11.22 15.64 -1.59
C ASN A 278 -9.93 16.45 -1.43
N TYR A 279 -9.38 16.97 -2.53
CA TYR A 279 -8.21 17.84 -2.48
C TYR A 279 -8.44 19.04 -1.55
N LYS A 280 -9.55 19.76 -1.71
CA LYS A 280 -9.91 20.90 -0.85
C LYS A 280 -10.02 20.49 0.63
N LEU A 281 -10.70 19.38 0.91
CA LEU A 281 -10.84 18.87 2.29
C LEU A 281 -9.49 18.57 2.93
N LEU A 282 -8.61 17.91 2.19
CA LEU A 282 -7.26 17.56 2.66
C LEU A 282 -6.37 18.81 2.81
N TYR A 283 -6.49 19.78 1.90
CA TYR A 283 -5.76 21.04 1.98
C TYR A 283 -6.13 21.84 3.23
N GLU A 284 -7.43 22.00 3.51
CA GLU A 284 -7.88 22.70 4.72
C GLU A 284 -7.47 21.96 6.00
N GLU A 285 -7.53 20.62 6.02
CA GLU A 285 -7.03 19.84 7.15
C GLU A 285 -5.53 20.07 7.41
N LEU A 286 -4.69 20.04 6.36
CA LEU A 286 -3.24 20.28 6.49
C LEU A 286 -2.94 21.73 6.90
N LYS A 287 -3.75 22.69 6.45
CA LYS A 287 -3.64 24.09 6.83
C LYS A 287 -3.99 24.34 8.31
N ASP A 288 -4.94 23.58 8.85
CA ASP A 288 -5.38 23.66 10.25
C ASP A 288 -4.51 22.82 11.22
N GLN A 289 -3.63 21.95 10.70
CA GLN A 289 -2.66 21.24 11.53
C GLN A 289 -1.66 22.23 12.16
N LYS A 290 -1.70 22.33 13.49
CA LYS A 290 -0.73 23.15 14.24
C LYS A 290 0.68 22.62 14.03
N LYS A 291 1.56 23.47 13.50
CA LYS A 291 3.02 23.24 13.49
C LYS A 291 3.50 23.26 14.95
N TYR A 292 3.83 22.10 15.51
CA TYR A 292 4.45 21.96 16.83
C TYR A 292 5.96 21.84 16.70
#